data_AF-N9VCU3-F1
#
_entry.id   AF-N9VCU3-F1
#
_cell.length_a   1.000
_cell.length_b   1.000
_cell.length_c   1.000
_cell.angle_alpha   90.00
_cell.angle_beta   90.00
_cell.angle_gamma   90.00
#
_symmetry.space_group_name_H-M   'P 1'
#
loop_
_entity.id
_entity.type
_entity.pdbx_description
1 polymer ?
#
loop_
_entity_poly.entity_id
_entity_poly.type
_entity_poly.pdbx_seq_one_letter_code
_entity_poly.pdbx_strand_id
1 'polypeptide(L)'
;MQEAIIKLKLLGQMPDAVKDDPTVETINMYDELLSNVKTPLTREEVGVLIDIFPEGGMYGVEWDLLKLVESYLIEAPSSEEYRKLITACPSEEWRETMQARLDNWENNKQ
;
A
#
# COMPACT_ATOMS: atom_id res chain seq x y z
N MET A 1 1.45 7.27 -14.80
CA MET A 1 1.16 7.55 -13.38
C MET A 1 -0.17 8.27 -13.27
N GLN A 2 -1.10 7.69 -12.49
CA GLN A 2 -2.45 8.23 -12.26
C GLN A 2 -2.44 9.49 -11.38
N GLU A 3 -3.40 10.40 -11.59
CA GLU A 3 -3.52 11.64 -10.81
C GLU A 3 -3.69 11.37 -9.30
N ALA A 4 -4.50 10.37 -8.93
CA ALA A 4 -4.69 9.98 -7.53
C ALA A 4 -3.36 9.56 -6.86
N ILE A 5 -2.52 8.81 -7.57
CA ILE A 5 -1.22 8.36 -7.08
C ILE A 5 -0.23 9.51 -6.96
N ILE A 6 -0.26 10.47 -7.90
CA ILE A 6 0.55 11.70 -7.79
C ILE A 6 0.16 12.48 -6.53
N LYS A 7 -1.15 12.63 -6.26
CA LYS A 7 -1.64 13.32 -5.06
C LYS A 7 -1.26 12.58 -3.78
N LEU A 8 -1.40 11.25 -3.74
CA LEU A 8 -0.94 10.43 -2.61
C LEU A 8 0.56 10.61 -2.35
N LYS A 9 1.39 10.61 -3.40
CA LYS A 9 2.82 10.88 -3.29
C LYS A 9 3.12 12.25 -2.68
N LEU A 10 2.32 13.27 -3.02
CA LEU A 10 2.47 14.63 -2.50
C LEU A 10 2.02 14.76 -1.04
N LEU A 11 1.02 13.98 -0.61
CA LEU A 11 0.65 13.88 0.81
C LEU A 11 1.76 13.21 1.62
N GLY A 12 2.47 12.27 1.01
CA GLY A 12 3.57 11.56 1.63
C GLY A 12 3.07 10.42 2.51
N GLN A 13 3.90 10.01 3.46
CA GLN A 13 3.61 8.87 4.32
C GLN A 13 2.31 9.08 5.09
N MET A 14 1.44 8.07 5.05
CA MET A 14 0.20 8.06 5.80
C MET A 14 0.52 8.17 7.31
N PRO A 15 -0.12 9.08 8.05
CA PRO A 15 0.11 9.25 9.48
C PRO A 15 -0.37 8.03 10.26
N ASP A 16 0.31 7.76 11.38
CA ASP A 16 -0.09 6.71 12.32
C ASP A 16 -1.19 7.21 13.27
N ALA A 17 -2.22 6.40 13.45
CA ALA A 17 -3.39 6.72 14.26
C ALA A 17 -3.07 6.96 15.75
N VAL A 18 -2.01 6.33 16.27
CA VAL A 18 -1.64 6.46 17.70
C VAL A 18 -0.64 7.58 17.91
N LYS A 19 0.34 7.72 17.00
CA LYS A 19 1.44 8.68 17.16
C LYS A 19 1.08 10.07 16.68
N ASP A 20 0.39 10.17 15.55
CA ASP A 20 0.19 11.43 14.85
C ASP A 20 -1.21 12.02 15.07
N ASP A 21 -2.17 11.22 15.56
CA ASP A 21 -3.57 11.60 15.81
C ASP A 21 -4.17 12.42 14.63
N PRO A 22 -4.21 11.85 13.41
CA PRO A 22 -4.57 12.59 12.22
C PRO A 22 -6.02 13.07 12.26
N THR A 23 -6.26 14.26 11.71
CA THR A 23 -7.61 14.80 11.61
C THR A 23 -8.50 13.96 10.69
N VAL A 24 -9.81 14.03 10.90
CA VAL A 24 -10.82 13.40 10.02
C VAL A 24 -10.66 13.86 8.56
N GLU A 25 -10.28 15.12 8.34
CA GLU A 25 -10.01 15.64 7.00
C GLU A 25 -8.84 14.91 6.33
N THR A 26 -7.72 14.72 7.06
CA THR A 26 -6.57 13.96 6.58
C THR A 26 -6.93 12.51 6.25
N ILE A 27 -7.70 11.85 7.12
CA ILE A 27 -8.18 10.48 6.90
C ILE A 27 -9.01 10.40 5.62
N ASN A 28 -9.97 11.30 5.44
CA ASN A 28 -10.82 11.35 4.26
C ASN A 28 -10.03 11.63 2.97
N MET A 29 -8.97 12.45 3.03
CA MET A 29 -8.11 12.71 1.87
C MET A 29 -7.42 11.44 1.37
N TYR A 30 -6.87 10.61 2.27
CA TYR A 30 -6.27 9.34 1.87
C TYR A 30 -7.33 8.36 1.36
N ASP A 31 -8.45 8.21 2.06
CA ASP A 31 -9.54 7.30 1.68
C ASP A 31 -10.11 7.62 0.28
N GLU A 32 -10.40 8.90 0.01
CA GLU A 32 -10.91 9.36 -1.29
C GLU A 32 -9.89 9.13 -2.40
N LEU A 33 -8.61 9.42 -2.16
CA LEU A 33 -7.57 9.24 -3.16
C LEU A 33 -7.35 7.76 -3.48
N LEU A 34 -7.29 6.89 -2.48
CA LEU A 34 -7.14 5.44 -2.67
C LEU A 34 -8.33 4.86 -3.44
N SER A 35 -9.55 5.28 -3.12
CA SER A 35 -10.76 4.86 -3.84
C SER A 35 -10.78 5.24 -5.32
N ASN A 36 -10.01 6.27 -5.71
CA ASN A 36 -9.89 6.72 -7.09
C ASN A 36 -8.73 6.06 -7.86
N VAL A 37 -7.92 5.23 -7.20
CA VAL A 37 -6.86 4.46 -7.85
C VAL A 37 -7.47 3.35 -8.70
N LYS A 38 -7.01 3.25 -9.95
CA LYS A 38 -7.48 2.26 -10.93
C LYS A 38 -6.45 1.15 -11.10
N THR A 39 -6.92 -0.07 -11.28
CA THR A 39 -6.11 -1.24 -11.66
C THR A 39 -6.23 -1.51 -13.17
N PRO A 40 -5.25 -2.18 -13.81
CA PRO A 40 -4.00 -2.68 -13.23
C PRO A 40 -3.00 -1.55 -12.93
N LEU A 41 -2.17 -1.76 -11.91
CA LEU A 41 -1.13 -0.80 -11.49
C LEU A 41 0.20 -1.11 -12.17
N THR A 42 0.95 -0.06 -12.49
CA THR A 42 2.35 -0.20 -12.91
C THR A 42 3.27 -0.38 -11.70
N ARG A 43 4.47 -0.96 -11.91
CA ARG A 43 5.48 -1.08 -10.84
C ARG A 43 5.79 0.24 -10.14
N GLU A 44 5.89 1.33 -10.91
CA GLU A 44 6.20 2.66 -10.37
C GLU A 44 5.07 3.16 -9.47
N GLU A 45 3.82 2.93 -9.88
CA GLU A 45 2.64 3.29 -9.11
C GLU A 45 2.54 2.52 -7.79
N VAL A 46 2.84 1.21 -7.80
CA VAL A 46 2.88 0.40 -6.58
C VAL A 46 4.03 0.84 -5.68
N GLY A 47 5.18 1.23 -6.23
CA GLY A 47 6.27 1.80 -5.44
C GLY A 47 5.84 3.02 -4.64
N VAL A 48 5.06 3.93 -5.25
CA VAL A 48 4.49 5.07 -4.54
C VAL A 48 3.52 4.63 -3.44
N LEU A 49 2.66 3.65 -3.70
CA LEU A 49 1.73 3.13 -2.70
C LEU A 49 2.47 2.44 -1.53
N ILE A 50 3.56 1.76 -1.82
CA ILE A 50 4.44 1.15 -0.82
C ILE A 50 5.08 2.22 0.07
N ASP A 51 5.58 3.31 -0.52
CA ASP A 51 6.27 4.37 0.21
C ASP A 51 5.36 5.13 1.18
N ILE A 52 4.04 5.08 1.00
CA ILE A 52 3.09 5.81 1.84
C ILE A 52 2.50 4.99 2.99
N PHE A 53 2.89 3.72 3.19
CA PHE A 53 2.36 2.93 4.31
C PHE A 53 2.62 3.63 5.65
N PRO A 54 1.60 3.69 6.55
CA PRO A 54 1.78 4.21 7.89
C PRO A 54 2.72 3.30 8.69
N GLU A 55 3.30 3.82 9.77
CA GLU A 55 4.18 3.00 10.63
C GLU A 55 3.41 1.81 11.23
N GLY A 56 2.23 2.08 11.81
CA GLY A 56 1.25 1.08 12.26
C GLY A 56 -0.05 1.20 11.48
N GLY A 57 -1.14 1.72 12.07
CA GLY A 57 -2.47 1.76 11.43
C GLY A 57 -3.01 3.18 11.22
N MET A 58 -3.98 3.35 10.31
CA MET A 58 -4.71 4.60 10.06
C MET A 58 -6.23 4.37 10.01
N TYR A 59 -6.80 3.88 11.10
CA TYR A 59 -8.25 3.69 11.27
C TYR A 59 -8.94 2.85 10.16
N GLY A 60 -8.22 1.97 9.49
CA GLY A 60 -8.76 1.09 8.47
C GLY A 60 -8.30 1.43 7.05
N VAL A 61 -7.87 2.67 6.78
CA VAL A 61 -7.47 3.15 5.45
C VAL A 61 -6.25 2.37 4.93
N GLU A 62 -5.37 1.94 5.83
CA GLU A 62 -4.20 1.13 5.53
C GLU A 62 -4.53 -0.21 4.86
N TRP A 63 -5.73 -0.76 5.10
CA TRP A 63 -6.18 -1.98 4.45
C TRP A 63 -6.58 -1.78 2.99
N ASP A 64 -7.11 -0.61 2.64
CA ASP A 64 -7.43 -0.31 1.24
C ASP A 64 -6.16 -0.04 0.43
N LEU A 65 -5.17 0.59 1.06
CA LEU A 65 -3.81 0.68 0.53
C LEU A 65 -3.21 -0.72 0.29
N LEU A 66 -3.30 -1.61 1.28
CA LEU A 66 -2.81 -2.98 1.16
C LEU A 66 -3.47 -3.73 -0.01
N LYS A 67 -4.80 -3.66 -0.14
CA LYS A 67 -5.52 -4.33 -1.24
C LYS A 67 -5.06 -3.83 -2.61
N LEU A 68 -4.82 -2.53 -2.76
CA LEU A 68 -4.30 -1.96 -4.00
C LEU A 68 -2.90 -2.50 -4.32
N VAL A 69 -2.01 -2.52 -3.32
CA VAL A 69 -0.65 -3.06 -3.47
C VAL A 69 -0.69 -4.56 -3.82
N GLU A 70 -1.52 -5.35 -3.16
CA GLU A 70 -1.70 -6.78 -3.44
C GLU A 70 -2.33 -7.05 -4.81
N SER A 71 -3.14 -6.13 -5.35
CA SER A 71 -3.69 -6.28 -6.70
C SER A 71 -2.60 -6.39 -7.77
N TYR A 72 -1.43 -5.78 -7.55
CA TYR A 72 -0.29 -5.91 -8.44
C TYR A 72 0.25 -7.34 -8.48
N LEU A 73 0.28 -8.05 -7.34
CA LEU A 73 0.72 -9.46 -7.29
C LEU A 73 -0.18 -10.37 -8.15
N ILE A 74 -1.48 -10.10 -8.17
CA ILE A 74 -2.46 -10.90 -8.92
C ILE A 74 -2.23 -10.74 -10.44
N GLU A 75 -1.94 -9.52 -10.88
CA GLU A 75 -1.74 -9.18 -12.29
C GLU A 75 -0.27 -9.40 -12.76
N ALA A 76 0.68 -9.54 -11.84
CA ALA A 76 2.09 -9.70 -12.17
C ALA A 76 2.43 -11.12 -12.65
N PRO A 77 3.39 -11.26 -13.59
CA PRO A 77 3.82 -12.57 -14.08
C PRO A 77 4.63 -13.38 -13.06
N SER A 78 5.20 -12.73 -12.03
CA SER A 78 6.01 -13.36 -10.98
C SER A 78 5.90 -12.58 -9.67
N SER A 79 5.96 -13.30 -8.55
CA SER A 79 6.00 -12.73 -7.20
C SER A 79 7.34 -12.07 -6.84
N GLU A 80 8.41 -12.29 -7.61
CA GLU A 80 9.73 -11.74 -7.29
C GLU A 80 9.77 -10.21 -7.26
N GLU A 81 9.10 -9.56 -8.21
CA GLU A 81 9.02 -8.09 -8.23
C GLU A 81 8.18 -7.56 -7.06
N TYR A 82 7.13 -8.29 -6.67
CA TYR A 82 6.35 -7.95 -5.48
C TYR A 82 7.18 -8.07 -4.20
N ARG A 83 8.00 -9.12 -4.07
CA ARG A 83 8.93 -9.29 -2.94
C ARG A 83 9.93 -8.13 -2.83
N LYS A 84 10.45 -7.62 -3.95
CA LYS A 84 11.32 -6.43 -3.95
C LYS A 84 10.57 -5.18 -3.48
N LEU A 85 9.31 -5.01 -3.89
CA LEU A 85 8.48 -3.89 -3.43
C LEU A 85 8.24 -3.96 -1.91
N ILE A 86 7.96 -5.14 -1.36
CA ILE A 86 7.84 -5.34 0.09
C ILE A 86 9.09 -4.82 0.81
N THR A 87 10.30 -5.17 0.34
CA THR A 87 11.54 -4.72 1.01
C THR A 87 11.74 -3.20 1.02
N ALA A 88 11.07 -2.46 0.14
CA ALA A 88 11.13 -1.00 0.08
C ALA A 88 10.11 -0.31 1.00
N CYS A 89 9.11 -1.04 1.51
CA CYS A 89 8.11 -0.47 2.41
C CYS A 89 8.78 0.11 3.66
N PRO A 90 8.48 1.36 4.07
CA PRO A 90 9.12 1.99 5.22
C PRO A 90 8.68 1.37 6.55
N SER A 91 7.46 0.84 6.64
CA SER A 91 6.92 0.22 7.86
C SER A 91 7.36 -1.23 8.01
N GLU A 92 7.95 -1.55 9.16
CA GLU A 92 8.30 -2.94 9.53
C GLU A 92 7.05 -3.83 9.66
N GLU A 93 6.01 -3.32 10.33
CA GLU A 93 4.76 -4.04 10.52
C GLU A 93 4.10 -4.42 9.18
N TRP A 94 4.06 -3.49 8.23
CA TRP A 94 3.51 -3.76 6.91
C TRP A 94 4.42 -4.61 6.03
N ARG A 95 5.75 -4.51 6.19
CA ARG A 95 6.69 -5.45 5.54
C ARG A 95 6.40 -6.89 5.96
N GLU A 96 6.31 -7.14 7.26
CA GLU A 96 6.03 -8.47 7.79
C GLU A 96 4.66 -8.97 7.37
N THR A 97 3.64 -8.11 7.43
CA THR A 97 2.27 -8.43 7.03
C THR A 97 2.19 -8.82 5.55
N MET A 98 2.79 -8.02 4.65
CA MET A 98 2.81 -8.34 3.22
C MET A 98 3.63 -9.59 2.93
N GLN A 99 4.76 -9.80 3.62
CA GLN A 99 5.60 -10.98 3.42
C GLN A 99 4.86 -12.26 3.82
N ALA A 100 4.23 -12.29 5.00
CA ALA A 100 3.47 -13.44 5.47
C ALA A 100 2.30 -13.78 4.52
N ARG A 101 1.62 -12.76 4.00
CA ARG A 101 0.53 -12.95 3.03
C ARG A 101 1.03 -13.44 1.67
N LEU A 102 2.17 -12.94 1.19
CA LEU A 102 2.81 -13.45 -0.02
C LEU A 102 3.18 -14.93 0.14
N ASP A 103 3.82 -15.31 1.25
CA ASP A 103 4.23 -16.69 1.51
C ASP A 103 3.01 -17.62 1.54
N ASN A 104 1.91 -17.19 2.16
CA ASN A 104 0.64 -17.93 2.14
C ASN A 104 0.07 -18.07 0.72
N TRP A 105 0.13 -17.01 -0.10
CA TRP A 105 -0.33 -17.06 -1.48
C TRP A 105 0.50 -18.03 -2.33
N GLU A 106 1.83 -18.03 -2.17
CA GLU A 106 2.75 -18.95 -2.87
C GLU A 106 2.50 -20.40 -2.46
N ASN A 107 2.29 -20.66 -1.17
CA ASN A 107 2.00 -22.00 -0.65
C ASN A 107 0.64 -22.53 -1.13
N ASN A 108 -0.38 -21.67 -1.26
CA ASN A 108 -1.72 -22.06 -1.74
C ASN A 108 -1.79 -22.24 -3.27
N LYS A 109 -0.76 -21.86 -4.02
CA LYS A 109 -0.66 -22.10 -5.47
C LYS A 109 -0.11 -23.48 -5.84
N GLN A 110 0.45 -24.22 -4.88
CA GLN A 110 0.91 -25.61 -5.04
C GLN A 110 -0.25 -26.60 -4.89
#